data_AF-A0A813EPQ6-F1
#
_entry.id   AF-A0A813EPQ6-F1
#
_cell.length_a   1.000
_cell.length_b   1.000
_cell.length_c   1.000
_cell.angle_alpha   90.00
_cell.angle_beta   90.00
_cell.angle_gamma   90.00
#
_symmetry.space_group_name_H-M   'P 1'
#
loop_
_entity.id
_entity.type
_entity.pdbx_description
1 polymer ?
#
loop_
_entity_poly.entity_id
_entity_poly.type
_entity_poly.pdbx_seq_one_letter_code
_entity_poly.pdbx_strand_id
1 'polypeptide(L)'
;MAAAAGQYLAVRYRVGGPLIYHERLITGVDTGQAAGFMVLTPDFDHYYEDYSDAADTHEVLVLARQGDLPVGYQEVNFYRFRAPVAAAALRNWELQASLQLAQAGVPGAALGGGVPVFLALGGAAPGGGAGFAGGVPAAVAPAAAAIVAAVAAPAAVAPPVAAQWRVAASEGALEIGEVVPDAFVPAGAGVKRIVMYQGLETFVEQVSIVDEKAWFNKRLPLDVRVQRVKLRHGARCRDWRDTMEDSNVQAFPDWPLKGPRTASWCIDYLNKQPGGPQDHHQLWKTQSKIQNSDWGISEHDTLMQILQHASSYDQLDVCNLASFEVLLRRAQTIEYCYIEKSREISNVGQGKFGPRLSFEEQTAFMGVVRSDMYMVAPALLSHIKDTVKEDAELSKNLRLAREERANANKAGNKNKNKKGDDE
;
A
#
# COMPACT_ATOMS: atom_id res chain seq x y z
N MET A 1 18.96 -33.21 10.82
CA MET A 1 17.55 -33.19 10.34
C MET A 1 17.60 -33.03 8.83
N ALA A 2 16.88 -33.83 8.04
CA ALA A 2 16.91 -33.68 6.58
C ALA A 2 15.77 -32.73 6.14
N ALA A 3 16.12 -31.49 5.80
CA ALA A 3 15.20 -30.51 5.23
C ALA A 3 15.89 -29.74 4.10
N ALA A 4 15.10 -29.24 3.15
CA ALA A 4 15.56 -28.57 1.93
C ALA A 4 14.95 -27.17 1.80
N ALA A 5 15.58 -26.31 1.00
CA ALA A 5 15.00 -25.03 0.62
C ALA A 5 13.62 -25.21 -0.02
N GLY A 6 12.69 -24.29 0.31
CA GLY A 6 11.29 -24.36 -0.08
C GLY A 6 10.39 -25.18 0.85
N GLN A 7 10.96 -25.92 1.82
CA GLN A 7 10.17 -26.62 2.83
C GLN A 7 9.85 -25.73 4.03
N TYR A 8 8.82 -26.13 4.78
CA TYR A 8 8.41 -25.44 6.00
C TYR A 8 8.83 -26.24 7.24
N LEU A 9 9.26 -25.55 8.27
CA LEU A 9 9.48 -26.08 9.61
C LEU A 9 8.46 -25.51 10.58
N ALA A 10 8.09 -26.28 11.59
CA ALA A 10 7.42 -25.80 12.78
C ALA A 10 8.35 -25.96 13.97
N VAL A 11 8.77 -24.84 14.55
CA VAL A 11 9.77 -24.79 15.63
C VAL A 11 9.09 -24.40 16.92
N ARG A 12 9.26 -25.21 17.97
CA ARG A 12 8.86 -24.88 19.32
C ARG A 12 10.09 -24.57 20.15
N TYR A 13 10.14 -23.36 20.69
CA TYR A 13 11.22 -22.93 21.57
C TYR A 13 10.97 -23.35 23.01
N ARG A 14 12.04 -23.47 23.81
CA ARG A 14 11.99 -23.75 25.24
C ARG A 14 11.77 -22.47 26.03
N VAL A 15 10.65 -21.80 25.76
CA VAL A 15 10.20 -20.61 26.49
C VAL A 15 9.01 -20.98 27.37
N GLY A 16 8.89 -20.32 28.54
CA GLY A 16 7.68 -20.42 29.36
C GLY A 16 6.49 -19.81 28.62
N GLY A 17 5.29 -20.37 28.82
CA GLY A 17 4.07 -19.87 28.21
C GLY A 17 3.24 -20.93 27.48
N PRO A 18 2.25 -20.51 26.67
CA PRO A 18 1.41 -21.42 25.90
C PRO A 18 2.22 -22.20 24.85
N LEU A 19 1.75 -23.40 24.51
CA LEU A 19 2.36 -24.25 23.50
C LEU A 19 2.11 -23.67 22.10
N ILE A 20 3.13 -22.97 21.59
CA ILE A 20 3.13 -22.33 20.27
C ILE A 20 4.33 -22.84 19.46
N TYR A 21 4.06 -23.27 18.23
CA TYR A 21 5.03 -23.54 17.18
C TYR A 21 5.12 -22.35 16.25
N HIS A 22 6.32 -21.95 15.89
CA HIS A 22 6.54 -20.93 14.89
C HIS A 22 6.85 -21.58 13.55
N GLU A 23 6.04 -21.27 12.54
CA GLU A 23 6.29 -21.70 11.17
C GLU A 23 7.50 -20.94 10.61
N ARG A 24 8.36 -21.64 9.89
CA ARG A 24 9.56 -21.12 9.24
C ARG A 24 9.59 -21.65 7.81
N LEU A 25 9.83 -20.79 6.83
CA LEU A 25 10.11 -21.22 5.46
C LEU A 25 11.62 -21.27 5.26
N ILE A 26 12.15 -22.45 4.91
CA ILE A 26 13.58 -22.61 4.61
C ILE A 26 13.86 -21.97 3.26
N THR A 27 14.77 -21.01 3.24
CA THR A 27 15.23 -20.30 2.02
C THR A 27 16.66 -20.70 1.64
N GLY A 28 17.41 -21.29 2.57
CA GLY A 28 18.75 -21.83 2.32
C GLY A 28 19.15 -22.83 3.39
N VAL A 29 20.02 -23.76 3.05
CA VAL A 29 20.50 -24.83 3.94
C VAL A 29 22.00 -24.66 4.13
N ASP A 30 22.44 -24.60 5.37
CA ASP A 30 23.85 -24.73 5.72
C ASP A 30 24.25 -26.21 5.66
N THR A 31 25.19 -26.55 4.78
CA THR A 31 25.69 -27.92 4.63
C THR A 31 26.83 -28.23 5.60
N GLY A 32 27.39 -27.22 6.26
CA GLY A 32 28.42 -27.34 7.30
C GLY A 32 27.86 -27.64 8.69
N GLN A 33 26.58 -27.31 8.94
CA GLN A 33 25.89 -27.62 10.20
C GLN A 33 24.70 -28.56 9.97
N ALA A 34 24.51 -29.54 10.86
CA ALA A 34 23.50 -30.59 10.69
C ALA A 34 22.03 -30.11 10.82
N ALA A 35 21.82 -28.87 11.28
CA ALA A 35 20.50 -28.27 11.49
C ALA A 35 20.51 -26.73 11.36
N GLY A 36 21.43 -26.18 10.55
CA GLY A 36 21.53 -24.76 10.27
C GLY A 36 20.76 -24.35 9.01
N PHE A 37 19.93 -23.31 9.10
CA PHE A 37 19.08 -22.87 7.99
C PHE A 37 18.98 -21.34 7.89
N MET A 38 18.86 -20.84 6.66
CA MET A 38 18.34 -19.50 6.41
C MET A 38 16.83 -19.58 6.36
N VAL A 39 16.14 -18.89 7.27
CA VAL A 39 14.69 -19.00 7.46
C VAL A 39 14.00 -17.67 7.22
N LEU A 40 12.81 -17.74 6.64
CA LEU A 40 11.84 -16.65 6.56
C LEU A 40 10.72 -16.89 7.57
N THR A 41 10.34 -15.87 8.31
CA THR A 41 9.26 -15.92 9.32
C THR A 41 7.92 -15.39 8.75
N PRO A 42 6.78 -15.62 9.43
CA PRO A 42 5.49 -15.04 9.05
C PRO A 42 5.47 -13.51 8.99
N ASP A 43 6.36 -12.86 9.72
CA ASP A 43 6.55 -11.40 9.74
C ASP A 43 7.51 -10.90 8.65
N PHE A 44 7.99 -11.80 7.79
CA PHE A 44 8.98 -11.56 6.75
C PHE A 44 10.37 -11.13 7.25
N ASP A 45 10.70 -11.44 8.51
CA ASP A 45 12.10 -11.41 8.96
C ASP A 45 12.86 -12.59 8.32
N HIS A 46 14.05 -12.31 7.80
CA HIS A 46 14.92 -13.26 7.09
C HIS A 46 16.29 -13.32 7.77
N TYR A 47 16.64 -14.46 8.36
CA TYR A 47 17.87 -14.62 9.14
C TYR A 47 18.32 -16.08 9.22
N TYR A 48 19.55 -16.26 9.72
CA TYR A 48 20.13 -17.57 9.99
C TYR A 48 19.68 -18.10 11.34
N GLU A 49 19.29 -19.37 11.40
CA GLU A 49 18.90 -20.05 12.63
C GLU A 49 19.53 -21.45 12.70
N ASP A 50 20.15 -21.77 13.84
CA ASP A 50 20.79 -23.06 14.10
C ASP A 50 19.96 -23.84 15.13
N TYR A 51 19.35 -24.94 14.69
CA TYR A 51 18.55 -25.82 15.56
C TYR A 51 19.36 -27.01 16.11
N SER A 52 20.69 -26.99 15.97
CA SER A 52 21.55 -28.00 16.60
C SER A 52 21.69 -27.78 18.11
N ASP A 53 21.45 -26.54 18.58
CA ASP A 53 21.47 -26.22 20.00
C ASP A 53 20.16 -26.60 20.70
N ALA A 54 20.25 -27.62 21.57
CA ALA A 54 19.14 -28.11 22.38
C ALA A 54 18.82 -27.24 23.59
N ALA A 55 19.54 -26.12 23.81
CA ALA A 55 19.26 -25.20 24.90
C ALA A 55 17.93 -24.46 24.68
N ASP A 56 17.76 -23.87 23.50
CA ASP A 56 16.65 -22.95 23.19
C ASP A 56 15.55 -23.59 22.34
N THR A 57 15.86 -24.68 21.66
CA THR A 57 14.90 -25.41 20.82
C THR A 57 14.35 -26.63 21.57
N HIS A 58 13.02 -26.70 21.73
CA HIS A 58 12.36 -27.84 22.34
C HIS A 58 12.04 -28.93 21.31
N GLU A 59 11.48 -28.55 20.17
CA GLU A 59 11.03 -29.47 19.13
C GLU A 59 11.02 -28.79 17.76
N VAL A 60 11.36 -29.54 16.72
CA VAL A 60 11.29 -29.07 15.33
C VAL A 60 10.65 -30.15 14.47
N LEU A 61 9.62 -29.75 13.74
CA LEU A 61 8.87 -30.61 12.83
C LEU A 61 9.03 -30.11 11.40
N VAL A 62 9.29 -31.01 10.44
CA VAL A 62 9.26 -30.67 9.02
C VAL A 62 7.82 -30.82 8.53
N LEU A 63 7.26 -29.77 7.96
CA LEU A 63 5.92 -29.76 7.38
C LEU A 63 6.00 -30.13 5.90
N ALA A 64 5.04 -30.93 5.41
CA ALA A 64 5.01 -31.34 4.01
C ALA A 64 4.67 -30.15 3.09
N ARG A 65 3.75 -29.27 3.52
CA ARG A 65 3.36 -28.02 2.86
C ARG A 65 3.06 -26.95 3.92
N GLN A 66 2.99 -25.70 3.46
CA GLN A 66 2.56 -24.58 4.30
C GLN A 66 1.21 -24.85 4.95
N GLY A 67 1.11 -24.60 6.25
CA GLY A 67 -0.12 -24.73 7.02
C GLY A 67 -0.57 -26.17 7.31
N ASP A 68 0.16 -27.20 6.85
CA ASP A 68 -0.13 -28.58 7.23
C ASP A 68 -0.02 -28.73 8.76
N LEU A 69 -0.99 -29.42 9.36
CA LEU A 69 -1.06 -29.69 10.79
C LEU A 69 -0.61 -31.13 11.07
N PRO A 70 0.45 -31.34 11.86
CA PRO A 70 0.81 -32.67 12.32
C PRO A 70 -0.32 -33.28 13.16
N VAL A 71 -0.42 -34.62 13.15
CA VAL A 71 -1.47 -35.33 13.89
C VAL A 71 -1.38 -35.00 15.38
N GLY A 72 -2.50 -34.57 15.97
CA GLY A 72 -2.60 -34.22 17.39
C GLY A 72 -2.39 -32.75 17.72
N TYR A 73 -2.11 -31.88 16.74
CA TYR A 73 -1.97 -30.45 16.95
C TYR A 73 -3.15 -29.66 16.39
N GLN A 74 -3.47 -28.54 17.04
CA GLN A 74 -4.54 -27.62 16.61
C GLN A 74 -3.95 -26.36 15.97
N GLU A 75 -4.74 -25.68 15.14
CA GLU A 75 -4.32 -24.45 14.46
C GLU A 75 -3.89 -23.34 15.43
N VAL A 76 -4.54 -23.25 16.59
CA VAL A 76 -4.22 -22.29 17.67
C VAL A 76 -2.81 -22.48 18.23
N ASN A 77 -2.20 -23.65 18.04
CA ASN A 77 -0.83 -23.92 18.48
C ASN A 77 0.22 -23.40 17.51
N PHE A 78 -0.13 -22.66 16.45
CA PHE A 78 0.83 -22.24 15.43
C PHE A 78 0.79 -20.75 15.16
N TYR A 79 1.96 -20.12 15.24
CA TYR A 79 2.26 -18.84 14.63
C TYR A 79 2.72 -19.05 13.19
N ARG A 80 1.81 -18.81 12.22
CA ARG A 80 1.94 -19.24 10.82
C ARG A 80 1.80 -18.12 9.81
N PHE A 81 2.25 -18.37 8.58
CA PHE A 81 2.05 -17.44 7.47
C PHE A 81 0.56 -17.31 7.12
N ARG A 82 0.05 -16.07 7.04
CA ARG A 82 -1.37 -15.80 6.72
C ARG A 82 -1.72 -16.00 5.24
N ALA A 83 -0.71 -15.95 4.37
CA ALA A 83 -0.86 -16.10 2.93
C ALA A 83 0.29 -16.95 2.36
N PRO A 84 0.08 -17.63 1.23
CA PRO A 84 1.15 -18.32 0.53
C PRO A 84 2.26 -17.37 0.09
N VAL A 85 3.52 -17.78 0.28
CA VAL A 85 4.65 -17.04 -0.27
C VAL A 85 4.70 -17.27 -1.77
N ALA A 86 4.53 -16.21 -2.56
CA ALA A 86 4.53 -16.31 -4.01
C ALA A 86 5.87 -16.91 -4.52
N ALA A 87 5.81 -17.83 -5.49
CA ALA A 87 6.99 -18.52 -6.00
C ALA A 87 8.10 -17.58 -6.53
N ALA A 88 7.71 -16.43 -7.09
CA ALA A 88 8.66 -15.40 -7.51
C ALA A 88 9.38 -14.74 -6.32
N ALA A 89 8.66 -14.47 -5.23
CA ALA A 89 9.26 -13.93 -4.01
C ALA A 89 10.18 -14.96 -3.34
N LEU A 90 9.78 -16.24 -3.32
CA LEU A 90 10.62 -17.32 -2.78
C LEU A 90 11.99 -17.39 -3.47
N ARG A 91 12.04 -17.33 -4.80
CA ARG A 91 13.32 -17.32 -5.54
C ARG A 91 14.23 -16.16 -5.15
N ASN A 92 13.68 -14.98 -4.89
CA ASN A 92 14.46 -13.83 -4.44
C ASN A 92 15.03 -14.07 -3.04
N TRP A 93 14.25 -14.65 -2.13
CA TRP A 93 14.71 -15.00 -0.79
C TRP A 93 15.77 -16.10 -0.81
N GLU A 94 15.66 -17.10 -1.68
CA GLU A 94 16.66 -18.15 -1.83
C GLU A 94 18.00 -17.61 -2.39
N LEU A 95 17.92 -16.67 -3.34
CA LEU A 95 19.10 -15.97 -3.84
C LEU A 95 19.78 -15.15 -2.74
N GLN A 96 18.99 -14.41 -1.95
CA GLN A 96 19.51 -13.63 -0.83
C GLN A 96 20.13 -14.53 0.25
N ALA A 97 19.50 -15.66 0.57
CA ALA A 97 20.02 -16.65 1.51
C ALA A 97 21.38 -17.21 1.03
N SER A 98 21.48 -17.53 -0.27
CA SER A 98 22.73 -18.02 -0.88
C SER A 98 23.86 -16.99 -0.76
N LEU A 99 23.56 -15.71 -1.01
CA LEU A 99 24.54 -14.62 -0.85
C LEU A 99 24.96 -14.43 0.61
N GLN A 100 24.03 -14.47 1.55
CA GLN A 100 24.32 -14.31 2.98
C GLN A 100 25.17 -15.45 3.54
N LEU A 101 24.85 -16.71 3.19
CA LEU A 101 25.67 -17.87 3.58
C LEU A 101 27.09 -17.77 3.01
N ALA A 102 27.22 -17.38 1.73
CA ALA A 102 28.52 -17.17 1.10
C ALA A 102 29.34 -16.05 1.78
N GLN A 103 28.70 -14.93 2.13
CA GLN A 103 29.34 -13.83 2.86
C GLN A 103 29.79 -14.22 4.27
N ALA A 104 29.02 -15.10 4.93
CA ALA A 104 29.36 -15.63 6.24
C ALA A 104 30.46 -16.71 6.19
N GLY A 105 30.92 -17.12 5.00
CA GLY A 105 31.86 -18.22 4.84
C GLY A 105 31.27 -19.58 5.20
N VAL A 106 29.94 -19.67 5.24
CA VAL A 106 29.19 -20.87 5.59
C VAL A 106 28.91 -21.64 4.29
N PRO A 107 29.30 -22.93 4.20
CA PRO A 107 29.07 -23.70 2.98
C PRO A 107 27.57 -23.95 2.79
N GLY A 108 26.94 -23.20 1.89
CA GLY A 108 25.54 -23.38 1.52
C GLY A 108 25.37 -24.35 0.34
N ALA A 109 24.26 -25.09 0.33
CA ALA A 109 23.86 -25.81 -0.88
C ALA A 109 23.45 -24.78 -1.95
N ALA A 110 24.23 -24.67 -3.03
CA ALA A 110 23.87 -23.82 -4.17
C ALA A 110 22.56 -24.34 -4.78
N LEU A 111 21.65 -23.41 -5.10
CA LEU A 111 20.42 -23.73 -5.83
C LEU A 111 20.75 -24.57 -7.06
N GLY A 112 20.08 -25.71 -7.20
CA GLY A 112 20.18 -26.60 -8.34
C GLY A 112 19.75 -25.89 -9.61
N GLY A 113 20.70 -25.22 -10.26
CA GLY A 113 20.47 -24.40 -11.44
C GLY A 113 21.73 -23.62 -11.76
N GLY A 114 22.68 -24.29 -12.42
CA GLY A 114 23.95 -23.68 -12.84
C GLY A 114 23.73 -22.51 -13.80
N VAL A 115 23.63 -21.31 -13.25
CA VAL A 115 23.92 -20.07 -13.97
C VAL A 115 24.81 -19.23 -13.07
N PRO A 116 26.13 -19.15 -13.33
CA PRO A 116 26.99 -18.24 -12.61
C PRO A 116 26.58 -16.81 -12.95
N VAL A 117 25.98 -16.10 -11.98
CA VAL A 117 25.74 -14.66 -12.10
C VAL A 117 27.07 -13.96 -11.85
N PHE A 118 27.84 -13.75 -12.91
CA PHE A 118 28.92 -12.77 -12.91
C PHE A 118 28.29 -11.38 -12.99
N LEU A 119 28.22 -10.69 -11.86
CA LEU A 119 27.85 -9.28 -11.80
C LEU A 119 29.07 -8.45 -12.23
N ALA A 120 29.23 -8.31 -13.55
CA ALA A 120 30.23 -7.40 -14.14
C ALA A 120 29.73 -5.96 -14.01
N LEU A 121 30.18 -5.25 -12.97
CA LEU A 121 30.12 -3.80 -12.89
C LEU A 121 31.13 -3.21 -13.89
N GLY A 122 30.70 -2.99 -15.13
CA GLY A 122 31.49 -2.34 -16.17
C GLY A 122 30.62 -1.42 -17.00
N GLY A 123 30.65 -0.12 -16.69
CA GLY A 123 29.96 0.91 -17.47
C GLY A 123 30.58 1.03 -18.86
N ALA A 124 29.72 1.00 -19.89
CA ALA A 124 30.07 1.37 -21.25
C ALA A 124 29.31 2.66 -21.61
N ALA A 125 30.06 3.73 -21.84
CA ALA A 125 29.58 4.92 -22.54
C ALA A 125 29.66 4.67 -24.06
N PRO A 126 28.67 5.12 -24.86
CA PRO A 126 28.75 4.99 -26.32
C PRO A 126 29.67 6.06 -26.90
N GLY A 127 30.51 5.63 -27.84
CA GLY A 127 31.54 6.44 -28.46
C GLY A 127 31.12 7.18 -29.73
N GLY A 128 32.06 8.00 -30.16
CA GLY A 128 32.25 8.59 -31.49
C GLY A 128 33.47 9.52 -31.37
N GLY A 129 34.45 9.58 -32.26
CA GLY A 129 34.78 8.90 -33.49
C GLY A 129 36.00 9.64 -34.08
N ALA A 130 36.76 8.95 -34.92
CA ALA A 130 37.80 9.44 -35.83
C ALA A 130 39.24 9.69 -35.30
N GLY A 131 40.14 8.79 -35.73
CA GLY A 131 41.39 9.14 -36.41
C GLY A 131 42.61 9.41 -35.54
N PHE A 132 43.62 8.54 -35.59
CA PHE A 132 44.94 8.80 -36.18
C PHE A 132 45.90 7.63 -35.89
N ALA A 133 46.80 7.39 -36.83
CA ALA A 133 47.77 6.31 -36.86
C ALA A 133 48.93 6.51 -35.89
N GLY A 134 49.53 5.39 -35.46
CA GLY A 134 50.96 5.34 -35.13
C GLY A 134 51.31 4.76 -33.76
N GLY A 135 52.19 3.75 -33.78
CA GLY A 135 53.09 3.46 -32.68
C GLY A 135 52.63 2.36 -31.72
N VAL A 136 53.24 1.18 -31.88
CA VAL A 136 53.34 0.19 -30.81
C VAL A 136 54.38 0.70 -29.80
N PRO A 137 54.09 0.66 -28.49
CA PRO A 137 55.15 0.38 -27.53
C PRO A 137 54.79 -0.78 -26.60
N ALA A 138 55.86 -1.38 -26.11
CA ALA A 138 55.94 -2.64 -25.40
C ALA A 138 55.13 -2.68 -24.10
N ALA A 139 54.69 -3.90 -23.79
CA ALA A 139 54.08 -4.29 -22.53
C ALA A 139 55.00 -3.98 -21.34
N VAL A 140 54.48 -3.18 -20.39
CA VAL A 140 55.04 -3.04 -19.04
C VAL A 140 54.05 -3.69 -18.08
N ALA A 141 54.50 -4.76 -17.42
CA ALA A 141 53.75 -5.44 -16.38
C ALA A 141 53.54 -4.50 -15.17
N PRO A 142 52.33 -4.41 -14.59
CA PRO A 142 52.15 -3.70 -13.33
C PRO A 142 52.73 -4.54 -12.18
N ALA A 143 53.61 -3.91 -11.41
CA ALA A 143 54.15 -4.44 -10.17
C ALA A 143 53.03 -4.63 -9.13
N ALA A 144 52.97 -5.82 -8.54
CA ALA A 144 52.09 -6.12 -7.42
C ALA A 144 52.55 -5.33 -6.18
N ALA A 145 51.84 -4.24 -5.86
CA ALA A 145 51.99 -3.56 -4.59
C ALA A 145 51.19 -4.33 -3.52
N ALA A 146 51.90 -4.91 -2.56
CA ALA A 146 51.31 -5.53 -1.38
C ALA A 146 50.63 -4.44 -0.53
N ILE A 147 49.30 -4.47 -0.47
CA ILE A 147 48.51 -3.68 0.48
C ILE A 147 48.60 -4.39 1.82
N VAL A 148 49.47 -3.88 2.71
CA VAL A 148 49.43 -4.25 4.13
C VAL A 148 48.25 -3.50 4.74
N ALA A 149 47.15 -4.21 4.96
CA ALA A 149 46.00 -3.68 5.69
C ALA A 149 46.41 -3.39 7.14
N ALA A 150 46.50 -2.12 7.49
CA ALA A 150 46.61 -1.69 8.87
C ALA A 150 45.32 -2.06 9.60
N VAL A 151 45.42 -2.99 10.56
CA VAL A 151 44.34 -3.34 11.47
C VAL A 151 44.08 -2.12 12.35
N ALA A 152 42.98 -1.41 12.10
CA ALA A 152 42.54 -0.30 12.93
C ALA A 152 42.20 -0.84 14.34
N ALA A 153 42.75 -0.17 15.35
CA ALA A 153 42.43 -0.44 16.76
C ALA A 153 40.91 -0.31 16.99
N PRO A 154 40.32 -1.12 17.88
CA PRO A 154 38.89 -1.05 18.18
C PRO A 154 38.53 0.35 18.66
N ALA A 155 37.59 0.99 17.95
CA ALA A 155 37.06 2.29 18.32
C ALA A 155 36.49 2.22 19.74
N ALA A 156 36.88 3.18 20.58
CA ALA A 156 36.35 3.32 21.93
C ALA A 156 34.82 3.37 21.89
N VAL A 157 34.18 2.55 22.72
CA VAL A 157 32.72 2.50 22.90
C VAL A 157 32.24 3.91 23.23
N ALA A 158 31.45 4.49 22.32
CA ALA A 158 30.81 5.78 22.55
C ALA A 158 29.99 5.72 23.86
N PRO A 159 29.92 6.82 24.64
CA PRO A 159 29.11 6.85 25.86
C PRO A 159 27.68 6.38 25.56
N PRO A 160 27.03 5.66 26.49
CA PRO A 160 25.71 5.10 26.26
C PRO A 160 24.75 6.23 25.90
N VAL A 161 24.25 6.21 24.66
CA VAL A 161 23.17 7.08 24.22
C VAL A 161 22.01 6.84 25.17
N ALA A 162 21.43 7.90 25.72
CA ALA A 162 20.28 7.79 26.61
C ALA A 162 19.19 6.96 25.91
N ALA A 163 18.85 5.82 26.51
CA ALA A 163 17.88 4.87 26.00
C ALA A 163 16.76 4.71 27.03
N GLN A 164 15.55 4.44 26.55
CA GLN A 164 14.36 4.27 27.38
C GLN A 164 13.68 2.96 27.02
N TRP A 165 13.12 2.27 28.01
CA TRP A 165 12.27 1.12 27.76
C TRP A 165 10.88 1.55 27.35
N ARG A 166 10.36 0.95 26.28
CA ARG A 166 9.02 1.24 25.77
C ARG A 166 8.21 -0.01 25.56
N VAL A 167 6.92 0.06 25.86
CA VAL A 167 5.94 -1.00 25.57
C VAL A 167 5.93 -1.24 24.07
N ALA A 168 6.25 -2.45 23.64
CA ALA A 168 6.52 -2.80 22.26
C ALA A 168 5.34 -3.53 21.58
N ALA A 169 4.35 -3.96 22.36
CA ALA A 169 3.07 -4.49 21.90
C ALA A 169 1.96 -4.04 22.87
N SER A 170 0.81 -3.61 22.35
CA SER A 170 -0.30 -3.18 23.20
C SER A 170 -0.92 -4.40 23.89
N GLU A 171 -1.07 -4.34 25.21
CA GLU A 171 -1.66 -5.40 26.01
C GLU A 171 -2.48 -4.80 27.16
N GLY A 172 -3.79 -5.09 27.17
CA GLY A 172 -4.73 -4.51 28.12
C GLY A 172 -4.81 -2.98 28.02
N ALA A 173 -4.43 -2.28 29.10
CA ALA A 173 -4.45 -0.82 29.19
C ALA A 173 -3.13 -0.16 28.72
N LEU A 174 -2.10 -0.96 28.43
CA LEU A 174 -0.79 -0.45 28.03
C LEU A 174 -0.74 -0.25 26.52
N GLU A 175 -0.34 0.95 26.09
CA GLU A 175 -0.22 1.32 24.68
C GLU A 175 1.23 1.22 24.19
N ILE A 176 1.42 0.84 22.92
CA ILE A 176 2.75 0.83 22.29
C ILE A 176 3.39 2.22 22.41
N GLY A 177 4.62 2.24 22.93
CA GLY A 177 5.40 3.47 23.11
C GLY A 177 5.37 4.06 24.51
N GLU A 178 4.52 3.56 25.40
CA GLU A 178 4.51 3.97 26.80
C GLU A 178 5.87 3.68 27.44
N VAL A 179 6.40 4.66 28.19
CA VAL A 179 7.72 4.56 28.83
C VAL A 179 7.62 3.69 30.08
N VAL A 180 8.42 2.64 30.15
CA VAL A 180 8.51 1.76 31.31
C VAL A 180 9.73 2.18 32.14
N PRO A 181 9.56 2.55 33.42
CA PRO A 181 10.70 2.92 34.27
C PRO A 181 11.68 1.77 34.46
N ASP A 182 12.98 2.07 34.50
CA ASP A 182 14.06 1.08 34.67
C ASP A 182 13.86 0.17 35.89
N ALA A 183 13.19 0.65 36.94
CA ALA A 183 12.88 -0.12 38.15
C ALA A 183 12.02 -1.37 37.89
N PHE A 184 11.28 -1.41 36.79
CA PHE A 184 10.44 -2.55 36.39
C PHE A 184 11.16 -3.51 35.43
N VAL A 185 12.35 -3.15 34.95
CA VAL A 185 13.10 -3.96 34.00
C VAL A 185 14.30 -4.61 34.72
N PRO A 186 14.32 -5.94 34.87
CA PRO A 186 15.42 -6.62 35.54
C PRO A 186 16.77 -6.31 34.88
N ALA A 187 17.77 -5.97 35.68
CA ALA A 187 19.12 -5.68 35.19
C ALA A 187 19.67 -6.85 34.36
N GLY A 188 20.12 -6.56 33.15
CA GLY A 188 20.73 -7.54 32.26
C GLY A 188 20.82 -7.04 30.81
N ALA A 189 21.78 -7.56 30.05
CA ALA A 189 21.96 -7.20 28.64
C ALA A 189 20.79 -7.72 27.78
N GLY A 190 20.36 -6.93 26.80
CA GLY A 190 19.37 -7.33 25.79
C GLY A 190 18.41 -6.21 25.43
N VAL A 191 18.10 -6.05 24.13
CA VAL A 191 17.31 -4.94 23.60
C VAL A 191 15.79 -5.15 23.78
N LYS A 192 15.32 -6.38 24.01
CA LYS A 192 13.89 -6.72 24.13
C LYS A 192 13.64 -7.65 25.32
N ARG A 193 12.56 -7.45 26.07
CA ARG A 193 12.22 -8.22 27.29
C ARG A 193 10.71 -8.31 27.51
N ILE A 194 10.27 -9.28 28.30
CA ILE A 194 8.93 -9.31 28.88
C ILE A 194 9.06 -8.88 30.34
N VAL A 195 8.20 -7.95 30.79
CA VAL A 195 8.23 -7.41 32.16
C VAL A 195 6.82 -7.32 32.73
N MET A 196 6.72 -7.36 34.07
CA MET A 196 5.48 -7.06 34.77
C MET A 196 5.40 -5.56 35.05
N TYR A 197 4.47 -4.86 34.40
CA TYR A 197 4.26 -3.42 34.56
C TYR A 197 2.77 -3.14 34.73
N GLN A 198 2.40 -2.39 35.76
CA GLN A 198 1.00 -2.12 36.15
C GLN A 198 0.13 -3.39 36.33
N GLY A 199 0.74 -4.50 36.75
CA GLY A 199 0.04 -5.78 36.95
C GLY A 199 -0.23 -6.57 35.67
N LEU A 200 0.30 -6.13 34.53
CA LEU A 200 0.22 -6.82 33.24
C LEU A 200 1.61 -7.31 32.83
N GLU A 201 1.67 -8.52 32.28
CA GLU A 201 2.84 -9.01 31.57
C GLU A 201 2.87 -8.30 30.22
N THR A 202 3.98 -7.65 29.87
CA THR A 202 4.06 -6.86 28.64
C THR A 202 5.44 -6.96 27.99
N PHE A 203 5.48 -6.94 26.67
CA PHE A 203 6.71 -6.92 25.90
C PHE A 203 7.26 -5.50 25.80
N VAL A 204 8.50 -5.29 26.23
CA VAL A 204 9.21 -4.00 26.18
C VAL A 204 10.47 -4.09 25.34
N GLU A 205 10.83 -2.98 24.69
CA GLU A 205 12.06 -2.82 23.93
C GLU A 205 12.82 -1.58 24.42
N GLN A 206 14.13 -1.71 24.57
CA GLN A 206 15.01 -0.58 24.85
C GLN A 206 15.23 0.19 23.56
N VAL A 207 14.78 1.43 23.54
CA VAL A 207 14.82 2.31 22.38
C VAL A 207 15.73 3.47 22.68
N SER A 208 16.76 3.65 21.84
CA SER A 208 17.59 4.85 21.84
C SER A 208 16.70 6.07 21.55
N ILE A 209 16.88 7.17 22.28
CA ILE A 209 16.12 8.41 22.04
C ILE A 209 16.30 8.90 20.59
N VAL A 210 17.46 8.61 19.98
CA VAL A 210 17.74 8.96 18.58
C VAL A 210 16.94 8.11 17.59
N ASP A 211 16.67 6.85 17.94
CA ASP A 211 16.01 5.86 17.07
C ASP A 211 14.51 5.72 17.32
N GLU A 212 13.98 6.45 18.32
CA GLU A 212 12.58 6.38 18.76
C GLU A 212 11.58 6.55 17.61
N LYS A 213 11.83 7.51 16.72
CA LYS A 213 10.96 7.75 15.56
C LYS A 213 10.96 6.56 14.58
N ALA A 214 12.13 5.99 14.31
CA ALA A 214 12.25 4.83 13.42
C ALA A 214 11.56 3.60 14.03
N TRP A 215 11.68 3.46 15.34
CA TRP A 215 11.03 2.41 16.11
C TRP A 215 9.49 2.51 16.07
N PHE A 216 8.93 3.70 16.31
CA PHE A 216 7.49 3.92 16.22
C PHE A 216 6.94 3.63 14.83
N ASN A 217 7.64 4.10 13.78
CA ASN A 217 7.25 3.84 12.39
C ASN A 217 7.24 2.34 12.03
N LYS A 218 7.99 1.51 12.76
CA LYS A 218 8.00 0.05 12.58
C LYS A 218 6.82 -0.62 13.28
N ARG A 219 6.43 -0.14 14.47
CA ARG A 219 5.52 -0.87 15.39
C ARG A 219 4.10 -0.33 15.46
N LEU A 220 3.91 0.97 15.28
CA LEU A 220 2.59 1.53 15.06
C LEU A 220 2.38 1.55 13.55
N PRO A 221 1.59 0.62 12.96
CA PRO A 221 1.13 0.84 11.60
C PRO A 221 0.42 2.19 11.64
N LEU A 222 0.97 3.16 10.90
CA LEU A 222 0.33 4.46 10.74
C LEU A 222 -1.13 4.19 10.39
N ASP A 223 -2.04 4.98 10.96
CA ASP A 223 -3.43 4.99 10.48
C ASP A 223 -3.36 5.05 8.96
N VAL A 224 -4.06 4.14 8.30
CA VAL A 224 -4.01 3.96 6.83
C VAL A 224 -4.47 5.19 6.06
N ARG A 225 -4.97 6.20 6.76
CA ARG A 225 -5.29 7.54 6.27
C ARG A 225 -4.09 8.49 6.22
N VAL A 226 -2.94 8.09 6.77
CA VAL A 226 -1.72 8.88 6.87
C VAL A 226 -0.58 8.14 6.17
N GLN A 227 0.06 8.81 5.21
CA GLN A 227 1.21 8.25 4.53
C GLN A 227 2.48 8.42 5.36
N ARG A 228 3.51 7.62 5.05
CA ARG A 228 4.82 7.77 5.66
C ARG A 228 5.40 9.15 5.32
N VAL A 229 5.89 9.86 6.35
CA VAL A 229 6.47 11.19 6.17
C VAL A 229 7.77 11.11 5.35
N LYS A 230 7.74 11.68 4.15
CA LYS A 230 8.89 11.96 3.28
C LYS A 230 9.39 13.38 3.53
N LEU A 231 10.69 13.54 3.63
CA LEU A 231 11.36 14.84 3.74
C LEU A 231 12.19 15.07 2.48
N ARG A 232 12.14 16.29 1.93
CA ARG A 232 13.06 16.76 0.89
C ARG A 232 13.72 18.04 1.35
N HIS A 233 15.05 18.07 1.32
CA HIS A 233 15.85 19.20 1.79
C HIS A 233 15.50 19.66 3.22
N GLY A 234 15.21 18.71 4.12
CA GLY A 234 14.88 18.99 5.51
C GLY A 234 13.44 19.49 5.77
N ALA A 235 12.62 19.68 4.74
CA ALA A 235 11.21 20.06 4.86
C ALA A 235 10.27 18.90 4.49
N ARG A 236 9.06 18.89 5.06
CA ARG A 236 7.99 17.96 4.66
C ARG A 236 7.58 18.28 3.23
N CYS A 237 7.87 17.35 2.33
CA CYS A 237 7.52 17.48 0.93
C CYS A 237 7.53 16.09 0.30
N ARG A 238 6.46 15.83 -0.45
CA ARG A 238 6.22 14.60 -1.20
C ARG A 238 5.77 15.04 -2.58
N ASP A 239 6.35 14.42 -3.61
CA ASP A 239 5.91 14.68 -4.98
C ASP A 239 4.51 14.10 -5.19
N TRP A 240 3.75 14.74 -6.08
CA TRP A 240 2.41 14.26 -6.41
C TRP A 240 2.41 12.80 -6.90
N ARG A 241 3.38 12.42 -7.74
CA ARG A 241 3.50 11.05 -8.27
C ARG A 241 3.71 10.02 -7.16
N ASP A 242 4.62 10.31 -6.24
CA ASP A 242 4.86 9.49 -5.05
C ASP A 242 3.61 9.31 -4.18
N THR A 243 2.67 10.27 -4.21
CA THR A 243 1.42 10.17 -3.43
C THR A 243 0.62 8.95 -3.89
N MET A 244 0.48 8.71 -5.19
CA MET A 244 -0.30 7.57 -5.69
C MET A 244 0.43 6.25 -5.53
N GLU A 245 1.73 6.24 -5.82
CA GLU A 245 2.55 5.02 -5.66
C GLU A 245 2.53 4.50 -4.22
N ASP A 246 2.48 5.42 -3.24
CA ASP A 246 2.41 5.07 -1.82
C ASP A 246 0.96 4.95 -1.29
N SER A 247 -0.08 5.30 -2.08
CA SER A 247 -1.47 5.20 -1.64
C SER A 247 -1.96 3.76 -1.71
N ASN A 248 -2.69 3.32 -0.69
CA ASN A 248 -3.27 1.97 -0.67
C ASN A 248 -4.73 2.02 -0.23
N VAL A 249 -5.65 1.66 -1.13
CA VAL A 249 -7.08 1.68 -0.83
C VAL A 249 -7.44 0.55 0.14
N GLN A 250 -7.75 0.90 1.38
CA GLN A 250 -8.24 -0.06 2.37
C GLN A 250 -9.77 -0.02 2.45
N ALA A 251 -10.41 -1.19 2.44
CA ALA A 251 -11.85 -1.28 2.67
C ALA A 251 -12.21 -0.97 4.13
N PHE A 252 -13.19 -0.08 4.33
CA PHE A 252 -13.77 0.24 5.63
C PHE A 252 -15.22 -0.26 5.67
N PRO A 253 -15.57 -1.23 6.53
CA PRO A 253 -16.94 -1.72 6.65
C PRO A 253 -17.95 -0.65 7.03
N ASP A 254 -17.49 0.39 7.73
CA ASP A 254 -18.25 1.53 8.25
C ASP A 254 -18.12 2.80 7.38
N TRP A 255 -17.79 2.65 6.09
CA TRP A 255 -17.65 3.80 5.19
C TRP A 255 -18.94 4.63 5.12
N PRO A 256 -18.92 5.95 5.44
CA PRO A 256 -20.15 6.72 5.67
C PRO A 256 -20.86 7.17 4.39
N LEU A 257 -20.21 7.07 3.22
CA LEU A 257 -20.74 7.59 1.96
C LEU A 257 -21.37 6.47 1.13
N LYS A 258 -22.54 6.76 0.55
CA LYS A 258 -23.21 5.85 -0.38
C LYS A 258 -22.54 5.85 -1.75
N GLY A 259 -22.65 4.72 -2.46
CA GLY A 259 -22.08 4.56 -3.80
C GLY A 259 -20.58 4.20 -3.80
N PRO A 260 -19.97 4.07 -4.99
CA PRO A 260 -18.59 3.60 -5.12
C PRO A 260 -17.59 4.64 -4.60
N ARG A 261 -16.45 4.18 -4.08
CA ARG A 261 -15.32 5.06 -3.77
C ARG A 261 -14.61 5.45 -5.06
N THR A 262 -14.40 6.75 -5.23
CA THR A 262 -13.89 7.35 -6.46
C THR A 262 -12.56 8.04 -6.27
N ALA A 263 -12.16 8.31 -5.02
CA ALA A 263 -10.93 9.03 -4.72
C ALA A 263 -9.71 8.42 -5.41
N SER A 264 -9.47 7.12 -5.25
CA SER A 264 -8.36 6.43 -5.92
C SER A 264 -8.39 6.56 -7.45
N TRP A 265 -9.57 6.47 -8.07
CA TRP A 265 -9.71 6.68 -9.51
C TRP A 265 -9.36 8.12 -9.92
N CYS A 266 -9.79 9.11 -9.14
CA CYS A 266 -9.45 10.53 -9.37
C CYS A 266 -7.94 10.77 -9.25
N ILE A 267 -7.28 10.20 -8.24
CA ILE A 267 -5.83 10.32 -8.07
C ILE A 267 -5.08 9.67 -9.23
N ASP A 268 -5.51 8.48 -9.66
CA ASP A 268 -4.94 7.79 -10.83
C ASP A 268 -5.11 8.62 -12.11
N TYR A 269 -6.29 9.20 -12.30
CA TYR A 269 -6.59 10.07 -13.42
C TYR A 269 -5.64 11.28 -13.46
N LEU A 270 -5.47 11.97 -12.33
CA LEU A 270 -4.57 13.12 -12.21
C LEU A 270 -3.10 12.74 -12.41
N ASN A 271 -2.68 11.52 -12.04
CA ASN A 271 -1.30 11.05 -12.24
C ASN A 271 -0.95 10.68 -13.68
N LYS A 272 -1.95 10.36 -14.51
CA LYS A 272 -1.73 10.16 -15.95
C LYS A 272 -1.34 11.47 -16.65
N GLN A 273 -1.73 12.61 -16.09
CA GLN A 273 -1.40 13.93 -16.59
C GLN A 273 -0.12 14.46 -15.91
N PRO A 274 0.72 15.23 -16.62
CA PRO A 274 1.82 15.93 -15.98
C PRO A 274 1.28 17.05 -15.05
N GLY A 275 1.97 17.31 -13.94
CA GLY A 275 1.74 18.53 -13.16
C GLY A 275 0.78 18.46 -11.97
N GLY A 276 0.06 17.34 -11.79
CA GLY A 276 -0.80 17.13 -10.63
C GLY A 276 -2.07 18.00 -10.58
N PRO A 277 -2.74 18.09 -9.42
CA PRO A 277 -4.05 18.74 -9.25
C PRO A 277 -4.16 20.17 -9.79
N GLN A 278 -3.16 21.02 -9.51
CA GLN A 278 -3.18 22.43 -9.93
C GLN A 278 -3.04 22.59 -11.43
N ASP A 279 -2.10 21.86 -12.03
CA ASP A 279 -1.92 21.90 -13.49
C ASP A 279 -3.11 21.29 -14.20
N HIS A 280 -3.74 20.26 -13.61
CA HIS A 280 -5.01 19.72 -14.10
C HIS A 280 -6.10 20.79 -14.15
N HIS A 281 -6.30 21.58 -13.08
CA HIS A 281 -7.29 22.67 -13.11
C HIS A 281 -7.03 23.67 -14.25
N GLN A 282 -5.78 24.08 -14.45
CA GLN A 282 -5.42 25.02 -15.53
C GLN A 282 -5.61 24.41 -16.92
N LEU A 283 -5.28 23.12 -17.07
CA LEU A 283 -5.46 22.38 -18.31
C LEU A 283 -6.93 22.21 -18.65
N TRP A 284 -7.73 21.71 -17.71
CA TRP A 284 -9.17 21.53 -17.83
C TRP A 284 -9.87 22.83 -18.22
N LYS A 285 -9.52 23.94 -17.55
CA LYS A 285 -10.06 25.27 -17.84
C LYS A 285 -9.70 25.76 -19.24
N THR A 286 -8.42 25.67 -19.62
CA THR A 286 -7.94 26.07 -20.95
C THR A 286 -8.62 25.27 -22.06
N GLN A 287 -8.66 23.93 -21.91
CA GLN A 287 -9.21 23.04 -22.92
C GLN A 287 -10.73 23.15 -23.05
N SER A 288 -11.43 23.36 -21.93
CA SER A 288 -12.87 23.55 -21.91
C SER A 288 -13.31 25.00 -22.25
N LYS A 289 -12.36 25.92 -22.48
CA LYS A 289 -12.60 27.35 -22.76
C LYS A 289 -13.45 28.05 -21.69
N ILE A 290 -13.21 27.71 -20.43
CA ILE A 290 -14.00 28.20 -19.30
C ILE A 290 -13.41 29.51 -18.76
N GLN A 291 -14.27 30.46 -18.41
CA GLN A 291 -13.90 31.73 -17.80
C GLN A 291 -13.85 31.64 -16.28
N ASN A 292 -13.06 32.50 -15.63
CA ASN A 292 -12.99 32.56 -14.15
C ASN A 292 -14.32 32.91 -13.48
N SER A 293 -15.22 33.58 -14.20
CA SER A 293 -16.55 33.95 -13.73
C SER A 293 -17.58 32.83 -13.87
N ASP A 294 -17.24 31.73 -14.55
CA ASP A 294 -18.17 30.63 -14.73
C ASP A 294 -18.34 29.84 -13.42
N TRP A 295 -19.50 29.19 -13.29
CA TRP A 295 -19.92 28.53 -12.05
C TRP A 295 -18.93 27.44 -11.60
N GLY A 296 -18.58 27.45 -10.32
CA GLY A 296 -17.77 26.41 -9.69
C GLY A 296 -16.27 26.47 -10.03
N ILE A 297 -15.80 27.43 -10.82
CA ILE A 297 -14.38 27.46 -11.25
C ILE A 297 -13.43 27.82 -10.11
N SER A 298 -13.75 28.85 -9.33
CA SER A 298 -12.98 29.19 -8.12
C SER A 298 -13.03 28.10 -7.06
N GLU A 299 -14.17 27.42 -6.95
CA GLU A 299 -14.33 26.27 -6.05
C GLU A 299 -13.44 25.11 -6.50
N HIS A 300 -13.46 24.75 -7.79
CA HIS A 300 -12.62 23.70 -8.34
C HIS A 300 -11.12 23.98 -8.14
N ASP A 301 -10.68 25.22 -8.36
CA ASP A 301 -9.30 25.64 -8.07
C ASP A 301 -8.93 25.36 -6.61
N THR A 302 -9.79 25.82 -5.68
CA THR A 302 -9.61 25.62 -4.25
C THR A 302 -9.58 24.13 -3.87
N LEU A 303 -10.46 23.31 -4.46
CA LEU A 303 -10.47 21.85 -4.23
C LEU A 303 -9.16 21.19 -4.68
N MET A 304 -8.62 21.60 -5.82
CA MET A 304 -7.33 21.09 -6.31
C MET A 304 -6.15 21.57 -5.44
N GLN A 305 -6.19 22.78 -4.88
CA GLN A 305 -5.17 23.27 -3.94
C GLN A 305 -5.20 22.47 -2.65
N ILE A 306 -6.40 22.25 -2.08
CA ILE A 306 -6.58 21.43 -0.87
C ILE A 306 -6.03 20.02 -1.11
N LEU A 307 -6.36 19.41 -2.26
CA LEU A 307 -5.86 18.09 -2.63
C LEU A 307 -4.33 18.03 -2.71
N GLN A 308 -3.72 19.03 -3.34
CA GLN A 308 -2.27 19.14 -3.46
C GLN A 308 -1.60 19.24 -2.09
N HIS A 309 -2.09 20.12 -1.21
CA HIS A 309 -1.50 20.33 0.11
C HIS A 309 -1.66 19.11 1.02
N ALA A 310 -2.86 18.53 1.06
CA ALA A 310 -3.13 17.34 1.86
C ALA A 310 -2.24 16.16 1.45
N SER A 311 -2.00 16.01 0.15
CA SER A 311 -1.18 14.92 -0.38
C SER A 311 0.33 15.19 -0.25
N SER A 312 0.78 16.40 -0.56
CA SER A 312 2.22 16.70 -0.69
C SER A 312 2.85 17.21 0.60
N TYR A 313 2.12 18.01 1.37
CA TYR A 313 2.62 18.65 2.59
C TYR A 313 2.19 17.88 3.84
N ASP A 314 0.88 17.65 4.00
CA ASP A 314 0.34 16.88 5.15
C ASP A 314 0.58 15.37 5.00
N GLN A 315 0.76 14.91 3.76
CA GLN A 315 1.05 13.51 3.41
C GLN A 315 -0.02 12.55 3.90
N LEU A 316 -1.27 12.89 3.61
CA LEU A 316 -2.44 12.08 3.89
C LEU A 316 -2.69 11.09 2.74
N ASP A 317 -3.15 9.89 3.07
CA ASP A 317 -3.71 8.97 2.07
C ASP A 317 -5.15 9.38 1.80
N VAL A 318 -5.30 10.33 0.89
CA VAL A 318 -6.59 10.92 0.49
C VAL A 318 -7.55 9.89 -0.08
N CYS A 319 -7.06 8.73 -0.54
CA CYS A 319 -7.93 7.64 -1.00
C CYS A 319 -8.75 7.07 0.14
N ASN A 320 -8.22 7.04 1.36
CA ASN A 320 -8.83 6.48 2.58
C ASN A 320 -9.61 7.47 3.44
N LEU A 321 -9.70 8.73 3.00
CA LEU A 321 -10.39 9.79 3.73
C LEU A 321 -11.78 10.06 3.15
N ALA A 322 -12.82 9.86 3.98
CA ALA A 322 -14.20 10.14 3.57
C ALA A 322 -14.41 11.63 3.23
N SER A 323 -13.71 12.54 3.91
CA SER A 323 -13.73 13.97 3.60
C SER A 323 -13.24 14.25 2.18
N PHE A 324 -12.14 13.61 1.75
CA PHE A 324 -11.59 13.77 0.41
C PHE A 324 -12.46 13.11 -0.66
N GLU A 325 -13.13 12.00 -0.35
CA GLU A 325 -14.14 11.44 -1.25
C GLU A 325 -15.27 12.44 -1.53
N VAL A 326 -15.75 13.20 -0.52
CA VAL A 326 -16.76 14.27 -0.74
C VAL A 326 -16.20 15.40 -1.60
N LEU A 327 -14.99 15.88 -1.31
CA LEU A 327 -14.34 16.95 -2.06
C LEU A 327 -14.12 16.55 -3.53
N LEU A 328 -13.66 15.33 -3.78
CA LEU A 328 -13.44 14.81 -5.13
C LEU A 328 -14.75 14.57 -5.88
N ARG A 329 -15.81 14.09 -5.22
CA ARG A 329 -17.15 14.02 -5.83
C ARG A 329 -17.69 15.41 -6.17
N ARG A 330 -17.37 16.44 -5.38
CA ARG A 330 -17.72 17.82 -5.70
C ARG A 330 -16.97 18.33 -6.93
N ALA A 331 -15.67 18.07 -7.03
CA ALA A 331 -14.89 18.38 -8.24
C ALA A 331 -15.45 17.67 -9.48
N GLN A 332 -15.70 16.36 -9.40
CA GLN A 332 -16.34 15.57 -10.46
C GLN A 332 -17.70 16.14 -10.88
N THR A 333 -18.51 16.63 -9.93
CA THR A 333 -19.80 17.27 -10.22
C THR A 333 -19.62 18.56 -11.02
N ILE A 334 -18.65 19.39 -10.64
CA ILE A 334 -18.34 20.63 -11.35
C ILE A 334 -17.92 20.30 -12.79
N GLU A 335 -16.99 19.37 -12.97
CA GLU A 335 -16.53 18.97 -14.30
C GLU A 335 -17.65 18.37 -15.15
N TYR A 336 -18.51 17.53 -14.55
CA TYR A 336 -19.66 16.93 -15.24
C TYR A 336 -20.62 17.99 -15.80
N CYS A 337 -20.86 19.09 -15.08
CA CYS A 337 -21.67 20.20 -15.60
C CYS A 337 -21.09 20.78 -16.91
N TYR A 338 -19.77 20.85 -17.04
CA TYR A 338 -19.12 21.34 -18.25
C TYR A 338 -19.03 20.30 -19.38
N ILE A 339 -19.06 19.01 -19.05
CA ILE A 339 -19.24 17.95 -20.05
C ILE A 339 -20.56 18.17 -20.79
N GLU A 340 -21.65 18.36 -20.06
CA GLU A 340 -22.99 18.57 -20.66
C GLU A 340 -23.06 19.88 -21.44
N LYS A 341 -22.54 20.98 -20.89
CA LYS A 341 -22.45 22.27 -21.61
C LYS A 341 -21.67 22.14 -22.94
N SER A 342 -20.58 21.40 -22.94
CA SER A 342 -19.76 21.16 -24.14
C SER A 342 -20.53 20.34 -25.20
N ARG A 343 -21.34 19.36 -24.77
CA ARG A 343 -22.25 18.61 -25.66
C ARG A 343 -23.31 19.51 -26.27
N GLU A 344 -23.95 20.37 -25.48
CA GLU A 344 -24.97 21.30 -25.97
C GLU A 344 -24.43 22.24 -27.04
N ILE A 345 -23.26 22.85 -26.80
CA ILE A 345 -22.60 23.74 -27.78
C ILE A 345 -22.29 23.00 -29.08
N SER A 346 -21.82 21.76 -28.98
CA SER A 346 -21.50 20.93 -30.14
C SER A 346 -22.74 20.59 -30.97
N ASN A 347 -23.88 20.36 -30.31
CA ASN A 347 -25.14 20.03 -30.97
C ASN A 347 -25.77 21.24 -31.68
N VAL A 348 -25.70 22.44 -31.10
CA VAL A 348 -26.22 23.67 -31.72
C VAL A 348 -25.49 24.00 -33.03
N GLY A 349 -24.20 23.65 -33.15
CA GLY A 349 -23.40 23.85 -34.36
C GLY A 349 -23.71 22.91 -35.53
N GLN A 350 -24.38 21.78 -35.30
CA GLN A 350 -24.59 20.75 -36.34
C GLN A 350 -25.69 21.09 -37.36
N GLY A 351 -26.56 22.07 -37.09
CA GLY A 351 -27.72 22.38 -37.95
C GLY A 351 -27.42 22.96 -39.34
N LYS A 352 -26.16 23.25 -39.71
CA LYS A 352 -25.83 23.92 -40.99
C LYS A 352 -24.87 23.20 -41.93
N PHE A 353 -24.17 22.14 -41.49
CA PHE A 353 -23.12 21.51 -42.29
C PHE A 353 -23.20 19.98 -42.30
N GLY A 354 -24.20 19.42 -42.98
CA GLY A 354 -24.28 18.00 -43.38
C GLY A 354 -24.27 16.95 -42.25
N PRO A 355 -24.33 15.65 -42.60
CA PRO A 355 -24.26 14.55 -41.64
C PRO A 355 -22.82 14.40 -41.13
N ARG A 356 -22.41 15.24 -40.18
CA ARG A 356 -21.18 15.02 -39.42
C ARG A 356 -21.50 14.10 -38.26
N LEU A 357 -20.70 13.06 -38.09
CA LEU A 357 -20.70 12.26 -36.87
C LEU A 357 -20.64 13.21 -35.68
N SER A 358 -21.51 13.01 -34.70
CA SER A 358 -21.40 13.66 -33.41
C SER A 358 -20.00 13.43 -32.84
N PHE A 359 -19.56 14.35 -31.99
CA PHE A 359 -18.27 14.22 -31.33
C PHE A 359 -18.15 12.88 -30.58
N GLU A 360 -19.27 12.38 -30.04
CA GLU A 360 -19.36 11.07 -29.37
C GLU A 360 -19.08 9.91 -30.31
N GLU A 361 -19.73 9.92 -31.47
CA GLU A 361 -19.51 8.90 -32.49
C GLU A 361 -18.07 8.94 -33.00
N GLN A 362 -17.51 10.12 -33.26
CA GLN A 362 -16.10 10.25 -33.67
C GLN A 362 -15.15 9.63 -32.63
N THR A 363 -15.39 9.91 -31.36
CA THR A 363 -14.57 9.39 -30.26
C THR A 363 -14.72 7.87 -30.11
N ALA A 364 -15.95 7.36 -30.24
CA ALA A 364 -16.24 5.93 -30.22
C ALA A 364 -15.55 5.19 -31.38
N PHE A 365 -15.52 5.77 -32.59
CA PHE A 365 -14.82 5.21 -33.74
C PHE A 365 -13.30 5.18 -33.56
N MET A 366 -12.73 6.15 -32.84
CA MET A 366 -11.29 6.19 -32.58
C MET A 366 -10.86 5.17 -31.51
N GLY A 367 -11.80 4.58 -30.77
CA GLY A 367 -11.50 3.70 -29.63
C GLY A 367 -10.79 4.41 -28.47
N VAL A 368 -10.63 5.72 -28.55
CA VAL A 368 -10.12 6.57 -27.48
C VAL A 368 -11.31 6.91 -26.62
N VAL A 369 -11.33 6.44 -25.37
CA VAL A 369 -12.45 6.74 -24.48
C VAL A 369 -12.43 8.24 -24.18
N ARG A 370 -13.59 8.88 -24.28
CA ARG A 370 -13.83 10.33 -24.09
C ARG A 370 -13.37 10.90 -22.73
N SER A 371 -12.83 10.06 -21.84
CA SER A 371 -12.58 10.36 -20.44
C SER A 371 -11.33 11.18 -20.18
N ASP A 372 -10.42 11.35 -21.13
CA ASP A 372 -9.08 11.86 -20.81
C ASP A 372 -9.02 13.34 -20.42
N MET A 373 -10.11 14.09 -20.64
CA MET A 373 -10.16 15.53 -20.36
C MET A 373 -10.91 15.90 -19.09
N TYR A 374 -11.87 15.07 -18.67
CA TYR A 374 -12.69 15.33 -17.49
C TYR A 374 -12.49 14.25 -16.44
N MET A 375 -12.13 14.65 -15.23
CA MET A 375 -12.03 13.78 -14.08
C MET A 375 -13.44 13.45 -13.58
N VAL A 376 -14.09 12.45 -14.20
CA VAL A 376 -15.38 11.91 -13.73
C VAL A 376 -15.36 10.38 -13.76
N ALA A 377 -15.47 9.76 -12.58
CA ALA A 377 -15.36 8.31 -12.44
C ALA A 377 -16.56 7.59 -13.10
N PRO A 378 -16.33 6.61 -14.00
CA PRO A 378 -17.42 5.88 -14.65
C PRO A 378 -18.34 5.14 -13.67
N ALA A 379 -17.78 4.57 -12.60
CA ALA A 379 -18.55 3.90 -11.56
C ALA A 379 -19.53 4.85 -10.86
N LEU A 380 -19.12 6.11 -10.64
CA LEU A 380 -19.98 7.14 -10.06
C LEU A 380 -21.14 7.49 -10.99
N LEU A 381 -20.87 7.63 -12.29
CA LEU A 381 -21.92 7.91 -13.28
C LEU A 381 -22.95 6.78 -13.36
N SER A 382 -22.50 5.51 -13.31
CA SER A 382 -23.42 4.38 -13.25
C SER A 382 -24.30 4.45 -11.99
N HIS A 383 -23.70 4.69 -10.83
CA HIS A 383 -24.43 4.79 -9.57
C HIS A 383 -25.44 5.93 -9.56
N ILE A 384 -25.07 7.11 -10.08
CA ILE A 384 -25.97 8.26 -10.19
C ILE A 384 -27.13 7.93 -11.14
N LYS A 385 -26.85 7.32 -12.30
CA LYS A 385 -27.88 6.92 -13.26
C LYS A 385 -28.90 5.96 -12.63
N ASP A 386 -28.42 4.96 -11.89
CA ASP A 386 -29.29 3.99 -11.23
C ASP A 386 -30.13 4.66 -10.13
N THR A 387 -29.52 5.52 -9.31
CA THR A 387 -30.23 6.30 -8.27
C THR A 387 -31.31 7.20 -8.86
N VAL A 388 -31.00 7.95 -9.93
CA VAL A 388 -31.95 8.84 -10.61
C VAL A 388 -33.10 8.04 -11.22
N LYS A 389 -32.82 6.85 -11.76
CA LYS A 389 -33.85 5.96 -12.30
C LYS A 389 -34.79 5.45 -11.20
N GLU A 390 -34.24 5.00 -10.07
CA GLU A 390 -35.02 4.57 -8.91
C GLU A 390 -35.94 5.69 -8.39
N ASP A 391 -35.43 6.92 -8.28
CA ASP A 391 -36.19 8.09 -7.86
C ASP A 391 -37.32 8.46 -8.84
N ALA A 392 -37.06 8.33 -10.14
CA ALA A 392 -38.06 8.57 -11.18
C ALA A 392 -39.18 7.52 -11.15
N GLU A 393 -38.83 6.25 -10.95
CA GLU A 393 -39.79 5.15 -10.79
C GLU A 393 -40.63 5.32 -9.52
N LEU A 394 -40.00 5.67 -8.40
CA LEU A 394 -40.69 5.98 -7.15
C LEU A 394 -41.67 7.14 -7.32
N SER A 395 -41.24 8.23 -7.96
CA SER A 395 -42.08 9.41 -8.23
C SER A 395 -43.28 9.07 -9.12
N LYS A 396 -43.08 8.22 -10.13
CA LYS A 396 -44.16 7.71 -10.99
C LYS A 396 -45.15 6.87 -10.20
N ASN A 397 -44.69 5.96 -9.34
CA ASN A 397 -45.53 5.11 -8.51
C ASN A 397 -46.34 5.92 -7.49
N LEU A 398 -45.73 6.93 -6.87
CA LEU A 398 -46.44 7.85 -5.97
C LEU A 398 -47.51 8.67 -6.70
N ARG A 399 -47.26 9.09 -7.94
CA ARG A 399 -48.27 9.77 -8.77
C ARG A 399 -49.44 8.84 -9.09
N LEU A 400 -49.16 7.62 -9.55
CA LEU A 400 -50.20 6.61 -9.83
C LEU A 400 -51.04 6.30 -8.59
N ALA A 401 -50.41 6.10 -7.43
CA ALA A 401 -51.13 5.86 -6.17
C ALA A 401 -52.04 7.03 -5.76
N ARG A 402 -51.65 8.28 -6.04
CA ARG A 402 -52.51 9.46 -5.79
C ARG A 402 -53.70 9.50 -6.74
N GLU A 403 -53.48 9.20 -8.02
CA GLU A 403 -54.54 9.14 -9.03
C GLU A 403 -55.56 8.02 -8.72
N GLU A 404 -55.11 6.85 -8.29
CA GLU A 404 -55.97 5.74 -7.87
C GLU A 404 -56.82 6.09 -6.63
N ARG A 405 -56.23 6.72 -5.60
CA ARG A 405 -56.97 7.20 -4.43
C ARG A 405 -58.01 8.25 -4.80
N ALA A 406 -57.68 9.17 -5.70
CA ALA A 406 -58.63 10.17 -6.19
C ALA A 406 -59.80 9.52 -6.96
N ASN A 407 -59.53 8.49 -7.76
CA ASN A 407 -60.55 7.75 -8.49
C ASN A 407 -61.43 6.91 -7.56
N ALA A 408 -60.86 6.25 -6.55
CA ALA A 408 -61.61 5.51 -5.53
C ALA A 408 -62.56 6.43 -4.74
N ASN A 409 -62.09 7.62 -4.35
CA ASN A 409 -62.93 8.60 -3.66
C ASN A 409 -64.08 9.11 -4.53
N LYS A 410 -63.84 9.34 -5.83
CA LYS A 410 -64.89 9.72 -6.79
C LYS A 410 -65.92 8.59 -6.98
N ALA A 411 -65.47 7.33 -7.04
CA ALA A 411 -66.36 6.18 -7.13
C ALA A 411 -67.22 6.03 -5.87
N GLY A 412 -66.65 6.22 -4.67
CA GLY A 412 -67.37 6.21 -3.41
C GLY A 412 -68.49 7.27 -3.32
N ASN A 413 -68.23 8.49 -3.79
CA ASN A 413 -69.23 9.56 -3.77
C ASN A 413 -70.38 9.33 -4.77
N LYS A 414 -70.11 8.77 -5.96
CA LYS A 414 -71.18 8.43 -6.92
C LYS A 414 -72.16 7.41 -6.35
N ASN A 415 -71.68 6.43 -5.60
CA ASN A 415 -72.56 5.43 -4.96
C ASN A 415 -73.39 6.02 -3.82
N LYS A 416 -72.90 7.04 -3.10
CA LYS A 416 -73.69 7.71 -2.05
C LYS A 416 -74.84 8.53 -2.63
N ASN A 417 -74.61 9.30 -3.70
CA ASN A 417 -75.68 10.08 -4.32
C ASN A 417 -76.79 9.21 -4.90
N LYS A 418 -76.46 8.05 -5.49
CA LYS A 418 -77.46 7.17 -6.09
C LYS A 418 -78.40 6.52 -5.06
N LYS A 419 -78.00 6.43 -3.79
CA LYS A 419 -78.81 5.81 -2.73
C LYS A 419 -79.79 6.79 -2.06
N GLY A 420 -79.65 8.09 -2.31
CA GLY A 420 -80.50 9.13 -1.71
C GLY A 420 -81.74 9.53 -2.52
N ASP A 421 -81.89 9.04 -3.75
CA ASP A 421 -83.02 9.39 -4.63
C ASP A 421 -84.14 8.33 -4.65
N ASP A 422 -83.97 7.21 -3.91
CA ASP A 422 -84.94 6.10 -3.83
C ASP A 422 -85.71 6.04 -2.49
N GLU A 423 -85.58 7.05 -1.62
CA GLU A 423 -86.44 7.31 -0.44
C GLU A 423 -87.23 8.61 -0.64
#